data_AF-A0AAY3ZYZ2-F1
#
_entry.id   AF-A0AAY3ZYZ2-F1
#
_cell.length_a   1.000
_cell.length_b   1.000
_cell.length_c   1.000
_cell.angle_alpha   90.00
_cell.angle_beta   90.00
_cell.angle_gamma   90.00
#
_symmetry.space_group_name_H-M   'P 1'
#
loop_
_entity.id
_entity.type
_entity.pdbx_description
1 polymer ?
#
loop_
_entity_poly.entity_id
_entity_poly.type
_entity_poly.pdbx_seq_one_letter_code
_entity_poly.pdbx_strand_id
1 'polypeptide(L)'
;MNCSDARKEILRIVSQVEPRELPSLLEWLKHSDDLDDCIHDNNKVILKSIADDLRSCLPLEAVLSSESLTIQKTMQNPRPTVHVDAFLYDDKAVDALCEEGKMSSNYCLGCGSHSTAPLDFISHSFSIPELQFIFQQVLPDLTGRLVVDVGSRLGAVLYGGYLYSSAARLVGVEISTEFVHLQNMAVEKYGFSDRIEVIHADICSQVSLLQETDVLIMNNVFEYFLHPSDQIKAWDCIRQHFRKREALLLTVPSIRDSLTKLKINNVVDISGWVEEVCLNYDKYRKCDPDSLKEIHLYRVL
;
A
#
# COMPACT_ATOMS: atom_id res chain seq x y z
N MET A 1 -19.07 -0.40 30.33
CA MET A 1 -19.52 1.01 30.35
C MET A 1 -20.04 1.35 28.97
N ASN A 2 -21.18 2.04 28.83
CA ASN A 2 -21.67 2.47 27.50
C ASN A 2 -21.00 3.80 27.07
N CYS A 3 -21.17 4.20 25.80
CA CYS A 3 -20.52 5.41 25.26
C CYS A 3 -20.91 6.70 26.02
N SER A 4 -22.16 6.81 26.47
CA SER A 4 -22.63 7.99 27.21
C SER A 4 -21.94 8.10 28.57
N ASP A 5 -21.86 6.98 29.29
CA ASP A 5 -21.21 6.92 30.60
C ASP A 5 -19.69 7.12 30.48
N ALA A 6 -19.08 6.56 29.43
CA ALA A 6 -17.66 6.76 29.13
C ALA A 6 -17.33 8.23 28.85
N ARG A 7 -18.15 8.93 28.05
CA ARG A 7 -17.98 10.36 27.78
C ARG A 7 -18.06 11.20 29.06
N LYS A 8 -19.01 10.88 29.95
CA LYS A 8 -19.13 11.57 31.25
C LYS A 8 -17.89 11.36 32.11
N GLU A 9 -17.36 10.14 32.13
CA GLU A 9 -16.17 9.81 32.91
C GLU A 9 -14.91 10.48 32.36
N ILE A 10 -14.74 10.51 31.04
CA ILE A 10 -13.66 11.27 30.39
C ILE A 10 -13.78 12.75 30.72
N LEU A 11 -14.97 13.35 30.61
CA LEU A 11 -15.17 14.76 30.98
C LEU A 11 -14.88 15.03 32.47
N ARG A 12 -15.19 14.08 33.35
CA ARG A 12 -14.88 14.15 34.79
C ARG A 12 -13.37 14.12 35.05
N ILE A 13 -12.62 13.33 34.28
CA ILE A 13 -11.15 13.26 34.38
C ILE A 13 -10.54 14.55 33.81
N VAL A 14 -10.98 14.98 32.63
CA VAL A 14 -10.50 16.21 31.98
C VAL A 14 -10.74 17.44 32.86
N SER A 15 -11.86 17.50 33.60
CA SER A 15 -12.13 18.61 34.50
C SER A 15 -11.29 18.65 35.78
N GLN A 16 -10.57 17.57 36.11
CA GLN A 16 -9.66 17.50 37.26
C GLN A 16 -8.21 17.86 36.91
N VAL A 17 -7.91 18.00 35.63
CA VAL A 17 -6.58 18.36 35.14
C VAL A 17 -6.33 19.84 35.41
N GLU A 18 -5.12 20.18 35.82
CA GLU A 18 -4.77 21.57 36.11
C GLU A 18 -4.99 22.46 34.86
N PRO A 19 -5.56 23.67 35.00
CA PRO A 19 -5.90 24.52 33.85
C PRO A 19 -4.72 24.82 32.91
N ARG A 20 -3.48 24.80 33.41
CA ARG A 20 -2.27 25.00 32.63
C ARG A 20 -1.89 23.80 31.74
N GLU A 21 -2.23 22.58 32.16
CA GLU A 21 -1.95 21.33 31.42
C GLU A 21 -3.11 20.96 30.48
N LEU A 22 -4.29 21.56 30.69
CA LEU A 22 -5.50 21.25 29.93
C LEU A 22 -5.33 21.44 28.41
N PRO A 23 -4.67 22.50 27.89
CA PRO A 23 -4.42 22.63 26.45
C PRO A 23 -3.62 21.46 25.89
N SER A 24 -2.54 21.06 26.56
CA SER A 24 -1.68 19.95 26.13
C SER A 24 -2.40 18.60 26.19
N LEU A 25 -3.21 18.37 27.23
CA LEU A 25 -4.04 17.15 27.28
C LEU A 25 -5.10 17.12 26.17
N LEU A 26 -5.76 18.25 25.90
CA LEU A 26 -6.75 18.32 24.81
C LEU A 26 -6.09 18.18 23.44
N GLU A 27 -4.87 18.66 23.28
CA GLU A 27 -4.06 18.44 22.10
C GLU A 27 -3.69 16.96 21.95
N TRP A 28 -3.22 16.32 23.02
CA TRP A 28 -2.96 14.87 23.03
C TRP A 28 -4.22 14.06 22.75
N LEU A 29 -5.36 14.34 23.40
CA LEU A 29 -6.63 13.63 23.14
C LEU A 29 -7.12 13.76 21.70
N LYS A 30 -6.77 14.86 21.02
CA LYS A 30 -7.13 15.07 19.61
C LYS A 30 -6.16 14.38 18.66
N HIS A 31 -4.90 14.23 19.02
CA HIS A 31 -3.82 13.86 18.08
C HIS A 31 -3.05 12.59 18.47
N SER A 32 -3.37 11.96 19.61
CA SER A 32 -2.69 10.74 20.08
C SER A 32 -3.31 9.48 19.47
N ASP A 33 -2.43 8.57 19.06
CA ASP A 33 -2.78 7.22 18.62
C ASP A 33 -2.92 6.23 19.80
N ASP A 34 -2.58 6.65 21.04
CA ASP A 34 -2.63 5.79 22.24
C ASP A 34 -4.06 5.25 22.52
N LEU A 35 -5.09 5.98 22.06
CA LEU A 35 -6.48 5.57 22.19
C LEU A 35 -6.88 4.47 21.21
N ASP A 36 -6.15 4.32 20.10
CA ASP A 36 -6.41 3.27 19.11
C ASP A 36 -6.00 1.88 19.61
N ASP A 37 -5.08 1.78 20.56
CA ASP A 37 -4.72 0.52 21.23
C ASP A 37 -5.92 -0.08 22.00
N CYS A 38 -6.92 0.74 22.35
CA CYS A 38 -8.17 0.26 22.96
C CYS A 38 -9.12 -0.37 21.94
N ILE A 39 -8.88 -0.20 20.64
CA ILE A 39 -9.67 -0.78 19.55
C ILE A 39 -8.97 -2.08 19.13
N HIS A 40 -9.44 -3.22 19.65
CA HIS A 40 -9.03 -4.53 19.13
C HIS A 40 -9.54 -4.70 17.69
N ASP A 41 -8.72 -4.31 16.72
CA ASP A 41 -8.97 -4.57 15.31
C ASP A 41 -8.44 -5.97 14.96
N ASN A 42 -9.31 -6.98 15.07
CA ASN A 42 -8.98 -8.36 14.69
C ASN A 42 -8.46 -8.45 13.26
N ASN A 43 -8.90 -7.57 12.36
CA ASN A 43 -8.43 -7.56 10.97
C ASN A 43 -6.96 -7.15 10.91
N LYS A 44 -6.55 -6.15 11.69
CA LYS A 44 -5.14 -5.75 11.81
C LYS A 44 -4.29 -6.89 12.35
N VAL A 45 -4.79 -7.65 13.32
CA VAL A 45 -4.08 -8.84 13.86
C VAL A 45 -3.93 -9.92 12.80
N ILE A 46 -4.97 -10.18 11.99
CA ILE A 46 -4.92 -11.14 10.89
C ILE A 46 -3.89 -10.70 9.84
N LEU A 47 -3.89 -9.43 9.42
CA LEU A 47 -2.90 -8.90 8.46
C LEU A 47 -1.48 -9.03 8.98
N LYS A 48 -1.24 -8.72 10.27
CA LYS A 48 0.07 -8.93 10.91
C LYS A 48 0.48 -10.40 10.91
N SER A 49 -0.46 -11.31 11.17
CA SER A 49 -0.19 -12.75 11.15
C SER A 49 0.20 -13.23 9.74
N ILE A 50 -0.47 -12.71 8.70
CA ILE A 50 -0.12 -12.99 7.30
C ILE A 50 1.28 -12.47 6.99
N ALA A 51 1.60 -11.23 7.40
CA ALA A 51 2.92 -10.66 7.24
C ALA A 51 4.01 -11.52 7.91
N ASP A 52 3.78 -11.99 9.14
CA ASP A 52 4.71 -12.86 9.88
C ASP A 52 4.97 -14.19 9.14
N ASP A 53 3.90 -14.81 8.61
CA ASP A 53 4.00 -16.02 7.82
C ASP A 53 4.82 -15.81 6.54
N LEU A 54 4.53 -14.74 5.80
CA LEU A 54 5.25 -14.40 4.57
C LEU A 54 6.73 -14.11 4.84
N ARG A 55 7.05 -13.39 5.94
CA ARG A 55 8.45 -13.13 6.35
C ARG A 55 9.23 -14.42 6.57
N SER A 56 8.59 -15.49 7.06
CA SER A 56 9.25 -16.78 7.25
C SER A 56 9.64 -17.48 5.93
N CYS A 57 9.04 -17.07 4.81
CA CYS A 57 9.28 -17.62 3.47
C CYS A 57 10.15 -16.73 2.60
N LEU A 58 10.51 -15.52 3.06
CA LEU A 58 11.17 -14.49 2.26
C LEU A 58 12.54 -14.11 2.84
N PRO A 59 13.46 -13.61 2.00
CA PRO A 59 14.63 -12.89 2.51
C PRO A 59 14.19 -11.64 3.27
N LEU A 60 15.08 -11.08 4.11
CA LEU A 60 14.79 -9.93 4.96
C LEU A 60 14.27 -8.74 4.14
N GLU A 61 14.90 -8.49 3.00
CA GLU A 61 14.57 -7.42 2.07
C GLU A 61 13.25 -7.68 1.33
N ALA A 62 12.71 -8.90 1.37
CA ALA A 62 11.53 -9.30 0.61
C ALA A 62 11.64 -9.01 -0.90
N VAL A 63 12.85 -9.19 -1.44
CA VAL A 63 13.14 -9.17 -2.88
C VAL A 63 13.64 -10.55 -3.28
N LEU A 64 12.93 -11.23 -4.17
CA LEU A 64 13.32 -12.54 -4.67
C LEU A 64 14.47 -12.41 -5.68
N SER A 65 15.31 -13.43 -5.77
CA SER A 65 16.41 -13.46 -6.75
C SER A 65 15.93 -13.40 -8.21
N SER A 66 14.68 -13.78 -8.47
CA SER A 66 14.03 -13.68 -9.77
C SER A 66 13.65 -12.25 -10.16
N GLU A 67 13.57 -11.31 -9.21
CA GLU A 67 13.31 -9.87 -9.45
C GLU A 67 14.56 -9.13 -9.96
N SER A 68 15.22 -9.67 -11.00
CA SER A 68 16.53 -9.21 -11.49
C SER A 68 16.53 -7.73 -11.90
N LEU A 69 15.44 -7.24 -12.50
CA LEU A 69 15.34 -5.85 -12.93
C LEU A 69 15.16 -4.89 -11.75
N THR A 70 14.38 -5.28 -10.74
CA THR A 70 14.24 -4.53 -9.48
C THR A 70 15.58 -4.39 -8.81
N ILE A 71 16.31 -5.50 -8.64
CA ILE A 71 17.67 -5.51 -8.08
C ILE A 71 18.59 -4.56 -8.87
N GLN A 72 18.59 -4.67 -10.20
CA GLN A 72 19.41 -3.83 -11.07
C GLN A 72 19.09 -2.34 -10.91
N LYS A 73 17.81 -1.96 -10.88
CA LYS A 73 17.40 -0.54 -10.79
C LYS A 73 17.68 0.05 -9.41
N THR A 74 17.45 -0.71 -8.34
CA THR A 74 17.78 -0.27 -6.98
C THR A 74 19.28 0.01 -6.85
N MET A 75 20.14 -0.80 -7.48
CA MET A 75 21.59 -0.54 -7.53
C MET A 75 21.99 0.67 -8.37
N GLN A 76 21.13 1.13 -9.28
CA GLN A 76 21.37 2.30 -10.13
C GLN A 76 20.87 3.61 -9.51
N ASN A 77 20.23 3.56 -8.34
CA ASN A 77 19.73 4.75 -7.68
C ASN A 77 20.87 5.72 -7.33
N PRO A 78 20.67 7.05 -7.49
CA PRO A 78 21.72 8.04 -7.24
C PRO A 78 22.23 8.04 -5.79
N ARG A 79 21.34 7.67 -4.87
CA ARG A 79 21.63 7.48 -3.45
C ARG A 79 21.50 5.99 -3.12
N PRO A 80 22.32 5.46 -2.22
CA PRO A 80 22.17 4.10 -1.75
C PRO A 80 20.77 3.87 -1.18
N THR A 81 20.06 2.89 -1.75
CA THR A 81 18.66 2.59 -1.44
C THR A 81 18.54 1.14 -0.98
N VAL A 82 17.72 0.91 0.04
CA VAL A 82 17.37 -0.43 0.55
C VAL A 82 15.88 -0.66 0.35
N HIS A 83 15.52 -1.88 -0.06
CA HIS A 83 14.11 -2.28 -0.14
C HIS A 83 13.65 -2.81 1.22
N VAL A 84 12.54 -2.28 1.72
CA VAL A 84 11.84 -2.73 2.91
C VAL A 84 10.36 -2.80 2.58
N ASP A 85 9.77 -3.99 2.68
CA ASP A 85 8.36 -4.17 2.37
C ASP A 85 7.47 -3.65 3.50
N ALA A 86 6.67 -2.62 3.22
CA ALA A 86 5.88 -1.90 4.21
C ALA A 86 4.67 -2.70 4.70
N PHE A 87 4.27 -3.76 3.98
CA PHE A 87 3.28 -4.71 4.47
C PHE A 87 3.90 -5.64 5.53
N LEU A 88 5.16 -6.04 5.32
CA LEU A 88 5.85 -6.98 6.20
C LEU A 88 6.44 -6.34 7.46
N TYR A 89 6.92 -5.10 7.34
CA TYR A 89 7.60 -4.38 8.41
C TYR A 89 6.97 -3.00 8.60
N ASP A 90 6.41 -2.77 9.80
CA ASP A 90 6.06 -1.41 10.23
C ASP A 90 7.31 -0.67 10.73
N ASP A 91 7.20 0.65 10.93
CA ASP A 91 8.32 1.49 11.36
C ASP A 91 9.01 0.97 12.63
N LYS A 92 8.21 0.46 13.58
CA LYS A 92 8.72 -0.14 14.82
C LYS A 92 9.54 -1.41 14.55
N ALA A 93 9.09 -2.24 13.61
CA ALA A 93 9.84 -3.43 13.20
C ALA A 93 11.15 -3.07 12.50
N VAL A 94 11.16 -2.01 11.66
CA VAL A 94 12.37 -1.51 11.01
C VAL A 94 13.36 -0.95 12.03
N ASP A 95 12.88 -0.16 13.00
CA ASP A 95 13.70 0.36 14.10
C ASP A 95 14.35 -0.77 14.90
N ALA A 96 13.58 -1.80 15.27
CA ALA A 96 14.09 -2.97 15.98
C ALA A 96 15.16 -3.72 15.17
N LEU A 97 14.98 -3.89 13.85
CA LEU A 97 15.98 -4.50 12.98
C LEU A 97 17.28 -3.68 12.92
N CYS A 98 17.18 -2.35 12.98
CA CYS A 98 18.33 -1.47 13.04
C CYS A 98 19.06 -1.57 14.38
N GLU A 99 18.33 -1.59 15.50
CA GLU A 99 18.89 -1.76 16.85
C GLU A 99 19.59 -3.13 17.02
N GLU A 100 19.03 -4.19 16.43
CA GLU A 100 19.62 -5.53 16.42
C GLU A 100 20.83 -5.67 15.47
N GLY A 101 21.14 -4.63 14.67
CA GLY A 101 22.22 -4.66 13.68
C GLY A 101 21.95 -5.57 12.48
N LYS A 102 20.69 -5.97 12.26
CA LYS A 102 20.25 -6.76 11.10
C LYS A 102 19.98 -5.89 9.88
N MET A 103 19.72 -4.61 10.10
CA MET A 103 19.56 -3.59 9.07
C MET A 103 20.37 -2.35 9.45
N SER A 104 20.70 -1.52 8.46
CA SER A 104 21.26 -0.19 8.71
C SER A 104 20.32 0.86 8.13
N SER A 105 20.12 1.96 8.86
CA SER A 105 19.44 3.16 8.38
C SER A 105 20.39 4.16 7.73
N ASN A 106 21.70 3.91 7.80
CA ASN A 106 22.73 4.80 7.30
C ASN A 106 23.82 4.06 6.51
N TYR A 107 24.48 4.75 5.59
CA TYR A 107 25.66 4.26 4.88
C TYR A 107 26.86 5.18 5.13
N CYS A 108 28.07 4.62 5.06
CA CYS A 108 29.30 5.38 5.25
C CYS A 108 29.64 6.19 3.99
N LEU A 109 29.99 7.46 4.15
CA LEU A 109 30.47 8.31 3.04
C LEU A 109 31.88 7.93 2.55
N GLY A 110 32.61 7.18 3.37
CA GLY A 110 33.81 6.42 3.01
C GLY A 110 33.86 5.13 3.82
N CYS A 111 34.20 4.01 3.21
CA CYS A 111 34.19 2.70 3.87
C CYS A 111 35.05 2.70 5.15
N GLY A 112 34.46 2.31 6.29
CA GLY A 112 35.11 2.31 7.60
C GLY A 112 35.17 3.68 8.30
N SER A 113 34.55 4.73 7.73
CA SER A 113 34.46 6.04 8.39
C SER A 113 33.25 6.14 9.32
N HIS A 114 33.35 7.01 10.33
CA HIS A 114 32.22 7.40 11.18
C HIS A 114 31.35 8.50 10.55
N SER A 115 31.68 8.94 9.34
CA SER A 115 30.91 9.93 8.60
C SER A 115 29.84 9.20 7.79
N THR A 116 28.59 9.29 8.22
CA THR A 116 27.47 8.56 7.63
C THR A 116 26.41 9.49 7.06
N ALA A 117 25.64 8.97 6.11
CA ALA A 117 24.44 9.61 5.56
C ALA A 117 23.27 8.60 5.57
N PRO A 118 22.01 9.07 5.64
CA PRO A 118 20.85 8.18 5.67
C PRO A 118 20.69 7.40 4.37
N LEU A 119 20.22 6.16 4.48
CA LEU A 119 19.79 5.33 3.36
C LEU A 119 18.39 5.74 2.91
N ASP A 120 18.13 5.66 1.61
CA ASP A 120 16.77 5.77 1.10
C ASP A 120 16.07 4.41 1.23
N PHE A 121 14.80 4.41 1.64
CA PHE A 121 13.98 3.20 1.75
C PHE A 121 12.93 3.18 0.65
N ILE A 122 12.75 2.04 -0.01
CA ILE A 122 11.69 1.85 -1.01
C ILE A 122 10.82 0.66 -0.64
N SER A 123 9.53 0.79 -0.97
CA SER A 123 8.56 -0.30 -0.87
C SER A 123 7.74 -0.45 -2.14
N HIS A 124 7.31 -1.68 -2.40
CA HIS A 124 6.40 -2.01 -3.50
C HIS A 124 5.06 -2.57 -3.00
N SER A 125 4.82 -2.51 -1.69
CA SER A 125 3.59 -2.97 -1.05
C SER A 125 2.99 -1.85 -0.21
N PHE A 126 1.68 -1.87 -0.02
CA PHE A 126 1.02 -0.99 0.94
C PHE A 126 1.24 -1.50 2.37
N SER A 127 1.50 -0.58 3.28
CA SER A 127 1.42 -0.83 4.71
C SER A 127 -0.02 -1.08 5.18
N ILE A 128 -0.17 -1.69 6.35
CA ILE A 128 -1.49 -1.94 6.94
C ILE A 128 -2.30 -0.63 7.14
N PRO A 129 -1.72 0.47 7.66
CA PRO A 129 -2.42 1.74 7.75
C PRO A 129 -2.88 2.30 6.40
N GLU A 130 -2.09 2.15 5.33
CA GLU A 130 -2.49 2.57 3.97
C GLU A 130 -3.64 1.71 3.44
N LEU A 131 -3.61 0.39 3.66
CA LEU A 131 -4.72 -0.50 3.29
C LEU A 131 -6.03 -0.09 3.99
N GLN A 132 -5.96 0.24 5.28
CA GLN A 132 -7.10 0.75 6.04
C GLN A 132 -7.60 2.08 5.46
N PHE A 133 -6.71 3.01 5.15
CA PHE A 133 -7.07 4.28 4.49
C PHE A 133 -7.80 4.03 3.17
N ILE A 134 -7.24 3.18 2.31
CA ILE A 134 -7.78 2.86 0.99
C ILE A 134 -9.20 2.29 1.11
N PHE A 135 -9.38 1.22 1.88
CA PHE A 135 -10.67 0.50 1.90
C PHE A 135 -11.73 1.12 2.81
N GLN A 136 -11.34 1.90 3.83
CA GLN A 136 -12.30 2.47 4.80
C GLN A 136 -12.57 3.96 4.58
N GLN A 137 -11.68 4.71 3.92
CA GLN A 137 -11.81 6.17 3.75
C GLN A 137 -11.85 6.63 2.30
N VAL A 138 -11.10 5.96 1.40
CA VAL A 138 -10.97 6.37 0.00
C VAL A 138 -12.03 5.71 -0.90
N LEU A 139 -12.12 4.38 -0.86
CA LEU A 139 -13.03 3.63 -1.72
C LEU A 139 -14.47 3.67 -1.17
N PRO A 140 -15.49 3.68 -2.05
CA PRO A 140 -16.88 3.61 -1.65
C PRO A 140 -17.26 2.19 -1.18
N ASP A 141 -18.52 1.96 -0.80
CA ASP A 141 -19.02 0.60 -0.57
C ASP A 141 -18.81 -0.28 -1.82
N LEU A 142 -18.17 -1.42 -1.61
CA LEU A 142 -17.77 -2.35 -2.66
C LEU A 142 -18.71 -3.56 -2.79
N THR A 143 -19.88 -3.52 -2.13
CA THR A 143 -20.86 -4.61 -2.23
C THR A 143 -21.19 -4.92 -3.70
N GLY A 144 -20.95 -6.17 -4.11
CA GLY A 144 -21.21 -6.61 -5.49
C GLY A 144 -20.15 -6.18 -6.52
N ARG A 145 -19.05 -5.55 -6.09
CA ARG A 145 -18.00 -5.01 -6.98
C ARG A 145 -16.83 -5.98 -7.16
N LEU A 146 -16.21 -5.88 -8.33
CA LEU A 146 -14.94 -6.52 -8.67
C LEU A 146 -13.77 -5.54 -8.46
N VAL A 147 -12.86 -5.91 -7.57
CA VAL A 147 -11.59 -5.21 -7.33
C VAL A 147 -10.46 -6.01 -7.94
N VAL A 148 -9.60 -5.36 -8.72
CA VAL A 148 -8.42 -5.98 -9.34
C VAL A 148 -7.15 -5.26 -8.88
N ASP A 149 -6.18 -6.03 -8.39
CA ASP A 149 -4.85 -5.56 -7.99
C ASP A 149 -3.82 -6.00 -9.04
N VAL A 150 -3.16 -5.03 -9.68
CA VAL A 150 -2.20 -5.27 -10.76
C VAL A 150 -0.79 -5.34 -10.19
N GLY A 151 -0.09 -6.44 -10.44
CA GLY A 151 1.22 -6.71 -9.85
C GLY A 151 1.08 -6.95 -8.35
N SER A 152 0.19 -7.87 -7.97
CA SER A 152 -0.25 -8.03 -6.59
C SER A 152 0.84 -8.49 -5.63
N ARG A 153 2.00 -8.96 -6.13
CA ARG A 153 3.22 -9.27 -5.38
C ARG A 153 2.97 -10.14 -4.14
N LEU A 154 2.94 -9.57 -2.94
CA LEU A 154 2.70 -10.31 -1.69
C LEU A 154 1.22 -10.50 -1.35
N GLY A 155 0.31 -9.85 -2.08
CA GLY A 155 -1.15 -9.94 -1.92
C GLY A 155 -1.74 -8.97 -0.90
N ALA A 156 -0.97 -7.97 -0.45
CA ALA A 156 -1.37 -7.03 0.60
C ALA A 156 -2.75 -6.37 0.34
N VAL A 157 -3.00 -5.91 -0.89
CA VAL A 157 -4.27 -5.32 -1.30
C VAL A 157 -5.41 -6.33 -1.22
N LEU A 158 -5.18 -7.59 -1.59
CA LEU A 158 -6.19 -8.64 -1.57
C LEU A 158 -6.62 -8.96 -0.14
N TYR A 159 -5.66 -9.09 0.77
CA TYR A 159 -5.94 -9.36 2.19
C TYR A 159 -6.63 -8.17 2.86
N GLY A 160 -6.14 -6.95 2.60
CA GLY A 160 -6.74 -5.73 3.09
C GLY A 160 -8.18 -5.57 2.59
N GLY A 161 -8.40 -5.78 1.28
CA GLY A 161 -9.71 -5.71 0.66
C GLY A 161 -10.67 -6.78 1.19
N TYR A 162 -10.19 -7.98 1.49
CA TYR A 162 -11.02 -9.01 2.11
C TYR A 162 -11.49 -8.59 3.49
N LEU A 163 -10.57 -8.10 4.33
CA LEU A 163 -10.89 -7.81 5.73
C LEU A 163 -11.64 -6.48 5.92
N TYR A 164 -11.37 -5.48 5.09
CA TYR A 164 -11.91 -4.13 5.26
C TYR A 164 -13.01 -3.75 4.28
N SER A 165 -13.40 -4.64 3.36
CA SER A 165 -14.46 -4.33 2.39
C SER A 165 -15.44 -5.47 2.14
N SER A 166 -16.59 -5.06 1.62
CA SER A 166 -17.69 -5.90 1.12
C SER A 166 -17.51 -6.31 -0.35
N ALA A 167 -16.33 -6.11 -0.94
CA ALA A 167 -16.03 -6.48 -2.32
C ALA A 167 -16.47 -7.92 -2.60
N ALA A 168 -17.21 -8.14 -3.69
CA ALA A 168 -17.71 -9.46 -4.03
C ALA A 168 -16.58 -10.38 -4.54
N ARG A 169 -15.63 -9.79 -5.28
CA ARG A 169 -14.45 -10.49 -5.80
C ARG A 169 -13.23 -9.59 -5.70
N LEU A 170 -12.12 -10.18 -5.29
CA LEU A 170 -10.78 -9.56 -5.20
C LEU A 170 -9.85 -10.40 -6.06
N VAL A 171 -9.32 -9.83 -7.14
CA VAL A 171 -8.46 -10.55 -8.09
C VAL A 171 -7.08 -9.93 -8.12
N GLY A 172 -6.06 -10.70 -7.76
CA GLY A 172 -4.67 -10.32 -7.95
C GLY A 172 -4.14 -10.84 -9.28
N VAL A 173 -3.49 -10.00 -10.06
CA VAL A 173 -2.77 -10.41 -11.28
C VAL A 173 -1.29 -10.24 -11.05
N GLU A 174 -0.53 -11.33 -11.14
CA GLU A 174 0.91 -11.35 -10.84
C GLU A 174 1.65 -12.18 -11.89
N ILE A 175 2.82 -11.70 -12.33
CA ILE A 175 3.63 -12.35 -13.37
C ILE A 175 4.66 -13.34 -12.77
N SER A 176 5.06 -13.15 -11.52
CA SER A 176 5.96 -14.05 -10.82
C SER A 176 5.22 -15.26 -10.27
N THR A 177 5.67 -16.45 -10.67
CA THR A 177 5.13 -17.73 -10.20
C THR A 177 5.29 -17.89 -8.69
N GLU A 178 6.41 -17.41 -8.15
CA GLU A 178 6.77 -17.51 -6.74
C GLU A 178 5.86 -16.63 -5.88
N PHE A 179 5.59 -15.40 -6.32
CA PHE A 179 4.64 -14.51 -5.64
C PHE A 179 3.21 -15.04 -5.70
N VAL A 180 2.78 -15.57 -6.85
CA VAL A 180 1.49 -16.27 -6.96
C VAL A 180 1.40 -17.43 -5.98
N HIS A 181 2.47 -18.20 -5.82
CA HIS A 181 2.49 -19.31 -4.85
C HIS A 181 2.37 -18.82 -3.41
N LEU A 182 3.13 -17.79 -3.01
CA LEU A 182 3.05 -17.19 -1.67
C LEU A 182 1.65 -16.66 -1.36
N GLN A 183 1.05 -15.96 -2.33
CA GLN A 183 -0.31 -15.45 -2.19
C GLN A 183 -1.32 -16.58 -1.99
N ASN A 184 -1.26 -17.63 -2.81
CA ASN A 184 -2.17 -18.77 -2.68
C ASN A 184 -2.00 -19.51 -1.34
N MET A 185 -0.78 -19.64 -0.83
CA MET A 185 -0.56 -20.21 0.51
C MET A 185 -1.27 -19.39 1.60
N ALA A 186 -1.15 -18.06 1.56
CA ALA A 186 -1.83 -17.19 2.52
C ALA A 186 -3.36 -17.25 2.35
N VAL A 187 -3.86 -17.17 1.11
CA VAL A 187 -5.30 -17.26 0.82
C VAL A 187 -5.90 -18.56 1.35
N GLU A 188 -5.24 -19.70 1.14
CA GLU A 188 -5.69 -20.99 1.65
C GLU A 188 -5.62 -21.06 3.19
N LYS A 189 -4.47 -20.68 3.78
CA LYS A 189 -4.25 -20.75 5.24
C LYS A 189 -5.27 -19.92 6.02
N TYR A 190 -5.65 -18.76 5.51
CA TYR A 190 -6.57 -17.83 6.17
C TYR A 190 -8.03 -17.98 5.70
N GLY A 191 -8.30 -18.90 4.77
CA GLY A 191 -9.65 -19.23 4.31
C GLY A 191 -10.31 -18.13 3.47
N PHE A 192 -9.53 -17.40 2.67
CA PHE A 192 -10.02 -16.26 1.87
C PHE A 192 -10.45 -16.63 0.44
N SER A 193 -10.38 -17.92 0.09
CA SER A 193 -10.67 -18.43 -1.26
C SER A 193 -12.12 -18.23 -1.73
N ASP A 194 -13.03 -17.83 -0.84
CA ASP A 194 -14.42 -17.53 -1.21
C ASP A 194 -14.56 -16.22 -2.01
N ARG A 195 -13.60 -15.30 -1.88
CA ARG A 195 -13.61 -14.01 -2.60
C ARG A 195 -12.29 -13.63 -3.26
N ILE A 196 -11.16 -14.16 -2.81
CA ILE A 196 -9.84 -13.88 -3.40
C ILE A 196 -9.52 -14.90 -4.49
N GLU A 197 -9.09 -14.41 -5.64
CA GLU A 197 -8.55 -15.17 -6.76
C GLU A 197 -7.18 -14.59 -7.16
N VAL A 198 -6.18 -15.43 -7.42
CA VAL A 198 -4.85 -15.00 -7.84
C VAL A 198 -4.55 -15.61 -9.21
N ILE A 199 -4.33 -14.75 -10.21
CA ILE A 199 -4.10 -15.12 -11.60
C ILE A 199 -2.62 -14.92 -11.92
N HIS A 200 -1.95 -16.00 -12.32
CA HIS A 200 -0.60 -15.94 -12.87
C HIS A 200 -0.63 -15.48 -14.33
N ALA A 201 -0.48 -14.18 -14.57
CA ALA A 201 -0.53 -13.60 -15.91
C ALA A 201 0.09 -12.20 -15.98
N ASP A 202 0.40 -11.77 -17.20
CA ASP A 202 0.56 -10.34 -17.51
C ASP A 202 -0.84 -9.70 -17.59
N ILE A 203 -1.05 -8.56 -16.91
CA ILE A 203 -2.34 -7.85 -16.92
C ILE A 203 -2.81 -7.47 -18.33
N CYS A 204 -1.90 -7.20 -19.26
CA CYS A 204 -2.23 -6.87 -20.64
C CYS A 204 -2.79 -8.05 -21.42
N SER A 205 -2.61 -9.28 -20.92
CA SER A 205 -3.27 -10.49 -21.45
C SER A 205 -4.69 -10.67 -20.91
N GLN A 206 -5.06 -9.97 -19.84
CA GLN A 206 -6.34 -10.10 -19.13
C GLN A 206 -7.33 -8.99 -19.52
N VAL A 207 -7.52 -8.79 -20.82
CA VAL A 207 -8.36 -7.70 -21.37
C VAL A 207 -9.80 -7.76 -20.87
N SER A 208 -10.42 -8.96 -20.86
CA SER A 208 -11.80 -9.11 -20.38
C SER A 208 -11.93 -8.75 -18.90
N LEU A 209 -10.94 -9.13 -18.09
CA LEU A 209 -10.90 -8.76 -16.68
C LEU A 209 -10.86 -7.23 -16.53
N LEU A 210 -9.94 -6.55 -17.22
CA LEU A 210 -9.83 -5.08 -17.20
C LEU A 210 -11.14 -4.38 -17.61
N GLN A 211 -11.87 -4.93 -18.58
CA GLN A 211 -13.14 -4.36 -19.05
C GLN A 211 -14.28 -4.52 -18.04
N GLU A 212 -14.25 -5.57 -17.21
CA GLU A 212 -15.27 -5.88 -16.21
C GLU A 212 -15.02 -5.20 -14.86
N THR A 213 -13.75 -4.91 -14.54
CA THR A 213 -13.30 -4.32 -13.26
C THR A 213 -14.06 -3.07 -12.86
N ASP A 214 -14.50 -3.01 -11.60
CA ASP A 214 -15.10 -1.82 -10.99
C ASP A 214 -14.06 -0.93 -10.32
N VAL A 215 -13.04 -1.53 -9.69
CA VAL A 215 -11.94 -0.83 -9.04
C VAL A 215 -10.62 -1.48 -9.44
N LEU A 216 -9.73 -0.74 -10.08
CA LEU A 216 -8.38 -1.17 -10.46
C LEU A 216 -7.37 -0.51 -9.54
N ILE A 217 -6.51 -1.29 -8.90
CA ILE A 217 -5.46 -0.82 -7.99
C ILE A 217 -4.11 -1.11 -8.62
N MET A 218 -3.24 -0.09 -8.65
CA MET A 218 -1.91 -0.15 -9.26
C MET A 218 -0.88 0.52 -8.33
N ASN A 219 -0.22 -0.27 -7.47
CA ASN A 219 0.81 0.21 -6.57
C ASN A 219 2.22 -0.07 -7.11
N ASN A 220 2.92 0.96 -7.57
CA ASN A 220 4.31 0.92 -8.00
C ASN A 220 4.63 -0.20 -9.02
N VAL A 221 3.65 -0.55 -9.85
CA VAL A 221 3.64 -1.83 -10.59
C VAL A 221 4.60 -1.90 -11.79
N PHE A 222 5.07 -0.75 -12.30
CA PHE A 222 5.82 -0.73 -13.57
C PHE A 222 7.26 -0.23 -13.44
N GLU A 223 7.51 0.81 -12.64
CA GLU A 223 8.77 1.56 -12.66
C GLU A 223 9.98 0.66 -12.37
N TYR A 224 9.85 -0.27 -11.44
CA TYR A 224 10.92 -1.20 -11.05
C TYR A 224 10.89 -2.51 -11.84
N PHE A 225 9.70 -2.95 -12.26
CA PHE A 225 9.49 -4.30 -12.81
C PHE A 225 9.58 -4.40 -14.33
N LEU A 226 9.46 -3.29 -15.07
CA LEU A 226 9.47 -3.29 -16.54
C LEU A 226 10.49 -2.32 -17.14
N HIS A 227 11.00 -2.61 -18.33
CA HIS A 227 11.80 -1.64 -19.10
C HIS A 227 10.92 -0.48 -19.58
N PRO A 228 11.47 0.74 -19.79
CA PRO A 228 10.67 1.91 -20.16
C PRO A 228 9.74 1.68 -21.35
N SER A 229 10.19 0.96 -22.39
CA SER A 229 9.34 0.64 -23.55
C SER A 229 8.12 -0.21 -23.21
N ASP A 230 8.26 -1.11 -22.23
CA ASP A 230 7.18 -2.02 -21.83
C ASP A 230 6.25 -1.36 -20.81
N GLN A 231 6.75 -0.43 -20.00
CA GLN A 231 5.92 0.45 -19.17
C GLN A 231 4.93 1.24 -20.04
N ILE A 232 5.38 1.78 -21.18
CA ILE A 232 4.52 2.51 -22.12
C ILE A 232 3.40 1.62 -22.65
N LYS A 233 3.77 0.42 -23.13
CA LYS A 233 2.81 -0.55 -23.68
C LYS A 233 1.79 -0.97 -22.61
N ALA A 234 2.23 -1.17 -21.38
CA ALA A 234 1.36 -1.53 -20.27
C ALA A 234 0.38 -0.40 -19.96
N TRP A 235 0.85 0.84 -19.84
CA TRP A 235 -0.03 2.01 -19.67
C TRP A 235 -1.02 2.18 -20.82
N ASP A 236 -0.58 2.02 -22.06
CA ASP A 236 -1.46 2.07 -23.23
C ASP A 236 -2.51 0.96 -23.20
N CYS A 237 -2.13 -0.26 -22.80
CA CYS A 237 -3.07 -1.37 -22.64
C CYS A 237 -4.13 -1.07 -21.58
N ILE A 238 -3.73 -0.63 -20.38
CA ILE A 238 -4.67 -0.28 -19.31
C ILE A 238 -5.60 0.84 -19.78
N ARG A 239 -5.06 1.91 -20.38
CA ARG A 239 -5.85 3.03 -20.91
C ARG A 239 -6.83 2.62 -22.00
N GLN A 240 -6.50 1.63 -22.82
CA GLN A 240 -7.38 1.15 -23.89
C GLN A 240 -8.52 0.28 -23.36
N HIS A 241 -8.28 -0.51 -22.32
CA HIS A 241 -9.21 -1.57 -21.90
C HIS A 241 -9.94 -1.29 -20.58
N PHE A 242 -9.37 -0.54 -19.65
CA PHE A 242 -10.03 -0.10 -18.42
C PHE A 242 -10.91 1.13 -18.69
N ARG A 243 -12.08 0.88 -19.30
CA ARG A 243 -12.99 1.91 -19.83
C ARG A 243 -14.41 1.87 -19.28
N LYS A 244 -14.65 1.03 -18.27
CA LYS A 244 -15.96 0.94 -17.62
C LYS A 244 -16.29 2.29 -16.96
N ARG A 245 -17.37 2.92 -17.42
CA ARG A 245 -17.81 4.24 -16.91
C ARG A 245 -18.02 4.19 -15.40
N GLU A 246 -17.60 5.24 -14.70
CA GLU A 246 -17.63 5.36 -13.22
C GLU A 246 -16.75 4.35 -12.47
N ALA A 247 -15.98 3.50 -13.16
CA ALA A 247 -14.99 2.65 -12.50
C ALA A 247 -13.88 3.51 -11.89
N LEU A 248 -13.27 2.99 -10.83
CA LEU A 248 -12.24 3.69 -10.06
C LEU A 248 -10.87 3.12 -10.35
N LEU A 249 -9.88 3.99 -10.51
CA LEU A 249 -8.48 3.63 -10.65
C LEU A 249 -7.71 4.25 -9.49
N LEU A 250 -7.07 3.44 -8.67
CA LEU A 250 -6.18 3.89 -7.61
C LEU A 250 -4.73 3.64 -8.04
N THR A 251 -3.89 4.66 -8.00
CA THR A 251 -2.47 4.53 -8.35
C THR A 251 -1.56 5.10 -7.28
N VAL A 252 -0.39 4.48 -7.17
CA VAL A 252 0.76 5.01 -6.42
C VAL A 252 2.02 4.81 -7.28
N PRO A 253 2.76 5.86 -7.65
CA PRO A 253 2.44 7.27 -7.48
C PRO A 253 1.28 7.71 -8.42
N SER A 254 1.06 9.02 -8.55
CA SER A 254 0.10 9.55 -9.53
C SER A 254 0.38 9.05 -10.97
N ILE A 255 -0.66 8.98 -11.80
CA ILE A 255 -0.49 8.64 -13.23
C ILE A 255 0.44 9.67 -13.90
N ARG A 256 0.31 10.95 -13.53
CA ARG A 256 1.14 12.02 -14.09
C ARG A 256 2.61 11.82 -13.75
N ASP A 257 2.95 11.48 -12.51
CA ASP A 257 4.35 11.30 -12.11
C ASP A 257 4.93 10.05 -12.76
N SER A 258 4.14 8.97 -12.80
CA SER A 258 4.50 7.72 -13.51
C SER A 258 4.85 7.97 -14.98
N LEU A 259 4.04 8.75 -15.69
CA LEU A 259 4.27 9.09 -17.11
C LEU A 259 5.39 10.11 -17.32
N THR A 260 5.54 11.06 -16.39
CA THR A 260 6.58 12.11 -16.46
C THR A 260 7.98 11.49 -16.39
N LYS A 261 8.18 10.50 -15.51
CA LYS A 261 9.45 9.78 -15.37
C LYS A 261 9.90 9.07 -16.65
N LEU A 262 8.94 8.64 -17.47
CA LEU A 262 9.22 8.02 -18.76
C LEU A 262 9.71 9.02 -19.83
N LYS A 263 9.73 10.33 -19.53
CA LYS A 263 10.04 11.44 -20.47
C LYS A 263 9.10 11.49 -21.66
N ILE A 264 7.85 11.08 -21.45
CA ILE A 264 6.85 10.95 -22.48
C ILE A 264 5.76 11.97 -22.23
N ASN A 265 6.08 13.23 -22.53
CA ASN A 265 5.14 14.32 -22.30
C ASN A 265 3.92 14.28 -23.27
N ASN A 266 3.88 13.37 -24.26
CA ASN A 266 2.94 13.41 -25.38
C ASN A 266 2.29 12.08 -25.84
N VAL A 267 2.47 10.91 -25.18
CA VAL A 267 1.92 9.63 -25.71
C VAL A 267 0.63 9.20 -25.01
N VAL A 268 0.52 9.36 -23.69
CA VAL A 268 -0.64 8.90 -22.92
C VAL A 268 -1.44 10.11 -22.42
N ASP A 269 -2.38 10.57 -23.24
CA ASP A 269 -3.34 11.60 -22.84
C ASP A 269 -4.44 11.00 -21.92
N ILE A 270 -4.44 11.43 -20.67
CA ILE A 270 -5.39 11.00 -19.64
C ILE A 270 -6.68 11.84 -19.62
N SER A 271 -6.71 13.02 -20.25
CA SER A 271 -7.80 14.00 -20.13
C SER A 271 -9.16 13.51 -20.66
N GLY A 272 -9.14 12.55 -21.59
CA GLY A 272 -10.34 11.86 -22.11
C GLY A 272 -10.49 10.42 -21.60
N TRP A 273 -9.82 10.06 -20.52
CA TRP A 273 -9.91 8.71 -19.94
C TRP A 273 -10.38 8.74 -18.50
N VAL A 274 -9.69 9.50 -17.66
CA VAL A 274 -9.99 9.57 -16.23
C VAL A 274 -9.92 11.01 -15.72
N GLU A 275 -10.68 11.28 -14.68
CA GLU A 275 -10.56 12.49 -13.87
C GLU A 275 -10.10 12.14 -12.45
N GLU A 276 -9.24 12.98 -11.88
CA GLU A 276 -8.75 12.78 -10.52
C GLU A 276 -9.81 13.18 -9.49
N VAL A 277 -10.00 12.33 -8.48
CA VAL A 277 -10.91 12.55 -7.37
C VAL A 277 -10.10 13.14 -6.22
N CYS A 278 -10.50 14.32 -5.74
CA CYS A 278 -9.84 14.99 -4.62
C CYS A 278 -10.06 14.20 -3.32
N LEU A 279 -8.98 13.68 -2.75
CA LEU A 279 -8.98 12.97 -1.47
C LEU A 279 -8.71 13.93 -0.31
N ASN A 280 -9.31 13.63 0.85
CA ASN A 280 -9.06 14.37 2.08
C ASN A 280 -8.12 13.58 2.99
N TYR A 281 -6.83 13.86 2.86
CA TYR A 281 -5.76 13.18 3.61
C TYR A 281 -5.76 13.55 5.11
N ASP A 282 -6.23 14.74 5.48
CA ASP A 282 -6.20 15.25 6.87
C ASP A 282 -7.10 14.47 7.84
N LYS A 283 -8.04 13.67 7.30
CA LYS A 283 -8.97 12.87 8.10
C LYS A 283 -8.37 11.57 8.63
N TYR A 284 -7.27 11.09 8.04
CA TYR A 284 -6.67 9.82 8.42
C TYR A 284 -5.29 10.06 9.05
N ARG A 285 -5.21 9.85 10.36
CA ARG A 285 -4.03 10.24 11.17
C ARG A 285 -3.08 9.08 11.51
N LYS A 286 -3.47 7.85 11.18
CA LYS A 286 -2.76 6.62 11.57
C LYS A 286 -1.57 6.26 10.68
N CYS A 287 -1.27 7.11 9.70
CA CYS A 287 -0.20 6.91 8.73
C CYS A 287 0.46 8.26 8.48
N ASP A 288 1.73 8.21 8.09
CA ASP A 288 2.47 9.39 7.67
C ASP A 288 1.69 10.14 6.55
N PRO A 289 1.34 11.42 6.76
CA PRO A 289 0.58 12.19 5.79
C PRO A 289 1.26 12.28 4.42
N ASP A 290 2.60 12.22 4.36
CA ASP A 290 3.32 12.29 3.09
C ASP A 290 3.18 10.98 2.32
N SER A 291 3.28 9.83 2.98
CA SER A 291 3.00 8.52 2.38
C SER A 291 1.57 8.43 1.82
N LEU A 292 0.57 8.96 2.55
CA LEU A 292 -0.81 8.95 2.08
C LEU A 292 -1.04 9.83 0.84
N LYS A 293 -0.29 10.94 0.68
CA LYS A 293 -0.44 11.85 -0.46
C LYS A 293 0.01 11.25 -1.78
N GLU A 294 0.80 10.18 -1.75
CA GLU A 294 1.19 9.42 -2.94
C GLU A 294 0.06 8.51 -3.45
N ILE A 295 -1.05 8.38 -2.70
CA ILE A 295 -2.23 7.60 -3.07
C ILE A 295 -3.21 8.47 -3.86
N HIS A 296 -3.35 8.20 -5.15
CA HIS A 296 -4.25 8.94 -6.02
C HIS A 296 -5.44 8.09 -6.44
N LEU A 297 -6.63 8.69 -6.44
CA LEU A 297 -7.86 8.06 -6.92
C LEU A 297 -8.35 8.79 -8.18
N TYR A 298 -8.74 8.03 -9.17
CA TYR A 298 -9.29 8.51 -10.42
C TYR A 298 -10.62 7.83 -10.73
N ARG A 299 -11.49 8.53 -11.45
CA ARG A 299 -12.77 8.01 -11.97
C ARG A 299 -12.73 7.99 -13.49
N VAL A 300 -13.16 6.89 -14.09
CA VAL A 300 -13.27 6.74 -15.55
C VAL A 300 -14.47 7.53 -16.09
N LEU A 301 -14.23 8.33 -17.15
CA LEU A 301 -15.19 9.25 -17.78
C LEU A 301 -16.22 8.57 -18.71
#